data_AF-A0A382HI65-F1
#
_entry.id   AF-A0A382HI65-F1
#
_cell.length_a   1.000
_cell.length_b   1.000
_cell.length_c   1.000
_cell.angle_alpha   90.00
_cell.angle_beta   90.00
_cell.angle_gamma   90.00
#
_symmetry.space_group_name_H-M   'P 1'
#
loop_
_entity.id
_entity.type
_entity.pdbx_description
1 polymer ?
#
loop_
_entity_poly.entity_id
_entity_poly.type
_entity_poly.pdbx_seq_one_letter_code
_entity_poly.pdbx_strand_id
1 'polypeptide(L)'
;MKITNLKVDVFDWSTDQWQVGLKHMRFGGKKELSVVTVETDEGIEGNAFLSRPKHSAPGLIEFLKPIVVGRNPQDIGALWWELWKMNRTAN
;
A
#
# COMPACT_ATOMS: atom_id res chain seq x y z
N MET A 1 -8.00 -17.76 -10.14
CA MET A 1 -7.47 -16.45 -9.72
C MET A 1 -6.40 -16.61 -8.64
N LYS A 2 -5.18 -16.19 -8.96
CA LYS A 2 -4.03 -16.14 -8.06
C LYS A 2 -3.31 -14.81 -8.21
N ILE A 3 -2.79 -14.27 -7.12
CA ILE A 3 -1.93 -13.10 -7.14
C ILE A 3 -0.59 -13.47 -7.78
N THR A 4 -0.16 -12.72 -8.79
CA THR A 4 1.09 -12.95 -9.52
C THR A 4 2.14 -11.91 -9.16
N ASN A 5 1.72 -10.70 -8.80
CA ASN A 5 2.62 -9.62 -8.49
C ASN A 5 2.05 -8.67 -7.43
N LEU A 6 2.98 -8.05 -6.71
CA LEU A 6 2.72 -6.94 -5.83
C LEU A 6 3.83 -5.92 -6.06
N LYS A 7 3.44 -4.68 -6.37
CA LYS A 7 4.36 -3.56 -6.59
C LYS A 7 3.89 -2.31 -5.83
N VAL A 8 4.84 -1.41 -5.56
CA VAL A 8 4.56 -0.11 -4.97
C VAL A 8 5.26 0.95 -5.81
N ASP A 9 4.48 1.84 -6.39
CA ASP A 9 4.97 2.99 -7.14
C ASP A 9 4.94 4.21 -6.23
N VAL A 10 6.10 4.83 -5.99
CA VAL A 10 6.25 6.02 -5.13
C VAL A 10 6.54 7.23 -5.99
N PHE A 11 5.78 8.31 -5.82
CA PHE A 11 5.93 9.52 -6.61
C PHE A 11 5.65 10.80 -5.82
N ASP A 12 6.26 11.89 -6.27
CA ASP A 12 6.00 13.22 -5.75
C ASP A 12 4.71 13.78 -6.35
N TRP A 13 3.83 14.31 -5.50
CA TRP A 13 2.60 14.98 -5.86
C TRP A 13 2.60 16.40 -5.31
N SER A 14 2.44 17.40 -6.18
CA SER A 14 2.43 18.80 -5.79
C SER A 14 1.08 19.43 -6.08
N THR A 15 0.57 20.16 -5.09
CA THR A 15 -0.66 20.95 -5.19
C THR A 15 -0.45 22.31 -4.53
N ASP A 16 -1.28 23.29 -4.87
CA ASP A 16 -1.28 24.55 -4.16
C ASP A 16 -1.57 24.33 -2.67
N GLN A 17 -0.91 25.12 -1.83
CA GLN A 17 -1.18 25.06 -0.40
C GLN A 17 -2.52 25.71 -0.11
N TRP A 18 -3.34 25.06 0.71
CA TRP A 18 -4.63 25.58 1.14
C TRP A 18 -4.90 25.27 2.60
N GLN A 19 -5.83 26.00 3.21
CA GLN A 19 -6.21 25.88 4.61
C GLN A 19 -7.73 25.85 4.72
N VAL A 20 -8.26 24.97 5.56
CA VAL A 20 -9.67 25.00 5.96
C VAL A 20 -9.79 25.21 7.45
N GLY A 21 -10.58 26.20 7.87
CA GLY A 21 -10.80 26.47 9.29
C GLY A 21 -9.55 26.95 10.03
N LEU A 22 -9.17 26.23 11.10
CA LEU A 22 -8.13 26.64 12.04
C LEU A 22 -6.72 26.64 11.40
N LYS A 23 -5.81 27.44 11.97
CA LYS A 23 -4.46 27.67 11.42
C LYS A 23 -3.62 26.40 11.19
N HIS A 24 -3.87 25.31 11.92
CA HIS A 24 -3.14 24.04 11.82
C HIS A 24 -3.70 23.07 10.77
N MET A 25 -4.90 23.36 10.21
CA MET A 25 -5.55 22.54 9.18
C MET A 25 -5.08 22.98 7.79
N ARG A 26 -3.78 22.83 7.54
CA ARG A 26 -3.10 23.18 6.29
C ARG A 26 -2.85 21.93 5.46
N PHE A 27 -3.14 22.01 4.18
CA PHE A 27 -3.09 20.92 3.22
C PHE A 27 -2.36 21.34 1.95
N GLY A 28 -2.15 20.37 1.06
CA GLY A 28 -1.44 20.57 -0.20
C GLY A 28 0.07 20.77 -0.02
N GLY A 29 0.69 21.45 -0.98
CA GLY A 29 2.14 21.51 -1.15
C GLY A 29 2.70 20.23 -1.75
N LYS A 30 4.03 20.07 -1.67
CA LYS A 30 4.73 18.86 -2.11
C LYS A 30 4.51 17.74 -1.10
N LYS A 31 3.92 16.64 -1.56
CA LYS A 31 3.65 15.43 -0.79
C LYS A 31 4.22 14.23 -1.53
N GLU A 32 4.62 13.23 -0.77
CA GLU A 32 4.98 11.94 -1.33
C GLU A 32 3.76 11.02 -1.24
N LEU A 33 3.34 10.48 -2.38
CA LEU A 33 2.25 9.53 -2.49
C LEU A 33 2.76 8.19 -3.02
N SER A 34 1.93 7.17 -2.91
CA SER A 34 2.21 5.89 -3.53
C SER A 34 0.97 5.12 -3.86
N VAL A 35 1.09 4.25 -4.86
CA VAL A 35 0.08 3.28 -5.21
C VAL A 35 0.66 1.88 -5.03
N VAL A 36 0.00 1.07 -4.21
CA VAL A 36 0.22 -0.36 -4.11
C VAL A 36 -0.70 -1.02 -5.14
N THR A 37 -0.13 -1.81 -6.03
CA THR A 37 -0.88 -2.60 -7.01
C THR A 37 -0.70 -4.09 -6.74
N VAL A 38 -1.81 -4.82 -6.70
CA VAL A 38 -1.84 -6.29 -6.66
C VAL A 38 -2.41 -6.79 -7.98
N GLU A 39 -1.66 -7.63 -8.67
CA GLU A 39 -2.01 -8.16 -9.99
C GLU A 39 -2.29 -9.66 -9.90
N THR A 40 -3.18 -10.15 -10.76
CA THR A 40 -3.58 -11.56 -10.80
C THR A 40 -3.27 -12.23 -12.13
N ASP A 41 -3.28 -13.57 -12.14
CA ASP A 41 -3.15 -14.40 -13.34
C ASP A 41 -4.30 -14.25 -14.36
N GLU A 42 -5.41 -13.64 -13.94
CA GLU A 42 -6.57 -13.34 -14.79
C GLU A 42 -6.56 -11.90 -15.35
N GLY A 43 -5.50 -11.12 -15.08
CA GLY A 43 -5.38 -9.74 -15.55
C GLY A 43 -6.19 -8.72 -14.75
N ILE A 44 -6.70 -9.11 -13.57
CA ILE A 44 -7.39 -8.20 -12.64
C ILE A 44 -6.37 -7.53 -11.74
N GLU A 45 -6.53 -6.22 -11.54
CA GLU A 45 -5.69 -5.40 -10.66
C GLU A 45 -6.50 -4.76 -9.52
N GLY A 46 -5.91 -4.75 -8.33
CA GLY A 46 -6.41 -4.01 -7.17
C GLY A 46 -5.42 -2.94 -6.74
N ASN A 47 -5.91 -1.73 -6.44
CA ASN A 47 -5.08 -0.57 -6.11
C ASN A 47 -5.41 -0.01 -4.72
N ALA A 48 -4.38 0.39 -3.97
CA ALA A 48 -4.50 1.06 -2.67
C ALA A 48 -3.40 2.11 -2.48
N PHE A 49 -3.60 3.05 -1.55
CA PHE A 49 -2.57 4.05 -1.21
C PHE A 49 -1.81 3.65 0.05
N LEU A 50 -0.48 3.86 0.06
CA LEU A 50 0.34 3.75 1.27
C LEU A 50 0.64 5.14 1.83
N SER A 51 0.49 5.29 3.14
CA SER A 51 0.98 6.47 3.86
C SER A 51 2.49 6.34 4.12
N ARG A 52 3.21 7.47 4.09
CA ARG A 52 4.69 7.54 4.29
C ARG A 52 5.46 6.52 3.45
N PRO A 53 5.31 6.54 2.12
CA PRO A 53 5.70 5.41 1.30
C PRO A 53 7.19 5.09 1.29
N LYS A 54 8.10 6.06 1.34
CA LYS A 54 9.53 5.76 1.49
C LYS A 54 9.86 4.92 2.72
N HIS A 55 9.14 5.12 3.81
CA HIS A 55 9.35 4.36 5.04
C HIS A 55 8.68 2.99 4.98
N SER A 56 7.44 2.93 4.48
CA SER A 56 6.61 1.73 4.60
C SER A 56 6.71 0.77 3.41
N ALA A 57 7.09 1.23 2.22
CA ALA A 57 7.16 0.39 1.02
C ALA A 57 8.19 -0.76 1.11
N PRO A 58 9.42 -0.56 1.64
CA PRO A 58 10.40 -1.64 1.72
C PRO A 58 9.92 -2.82 2.56
N GLY A 59 9.44 -2.56 3.79
CA GLY A 59 8.89 -3.60 4.66
C GLY A 59 7.65 -4.25 4.06
N LEU A 60 6.83 -3.49 3.32
CA LEU A 60 5.69 -4.06 2.61
C LEU A 60 6.13 -5.11 1.58
N ILE A 61 7.11 -4.78 0.75
CA ILE A 61 7.64 -5.71 -0.26
C ILE A 61 8.32 -6.91 0.40
N GLU A 62 9.14 -6.69 1.42
CA GLU A 62 9.91 -7.75 2.10
C GLU A 62 9.00 -8.77 2.79
N PHE A 63 7.99 -8.30 3.54
CA PHE A 63 7.19 -9.18 4.39
C PHE A 63 5.86 -9.61 3.74
N LEU A 64 5.15 -8.73 3.02
CA LEU A 64 3.83 -9.08 2.50
C LEU A 64 3.92 -9.87 1.19
N LYS A 65 4.84 -9.50 0.29
CA LYS A 65 4.92 -10.12 -1.05
C LYS A 65 5.07 -11.65 -0.99
N PRO A 66 5.93 -12.23 -0.14
CA PRO A 66 6.06 -13.69 -0.04
C PRO A 66 4.80 -14.43 0.44
N ILE A 67 3.92 -13.76 1.18
CA ILE A 67 2.70 -14.39 1.73
C ILE A 67 1.54 -14.35 0.75
N VAL A 68 1.42 -13.26 0.00
CA VAL A 68 0.25 -13.03 -0.86
C VAL A 68 0.43 -13.60 -2.26
N VAL A 69 1.65 -13.61 -2.82
CA VAL A 69 1.89 -14.13 -4.17
C VAL A 69 1.59 -15.64 -4.22
N GLY A 70 0.87 -16.06 -5.26
CA GLY A 70 0.38 -17.43 -5.45
C GLY A 70 -0.94 -17.75 -4.75
N ARG A 71 -1.46 -16.86 -3.89
CA ARG A 71 -2.74 -17.05 -3.18
C ARG A 71 -3.92 -16.51 -3.97
N ASN A 72 -5.11 -17.02 -3.68
CA ASN A 72 -6.34 -16.46 -4.24
C ASN A 72 -6.70 -15.17 -3.47
N PRO A 73 -6.84 -14.01 -4.15
CA PRO A 73 -7.13 -12.75 -3.49
C PRO A 73 -8.52 -12.71 -2.82
N GLN A 74 -9.44 -13.63 -3.14
CA GLN A 74 -10.73 -13.74 -2.46
C GLN A 74 -10.64 -14.39 -1.07
N ASP A 75 -9.51 -14.99 -0.71
CA ASP A 75 -9.26 -15.55 0.64
C ASP A 75 -8.92 -14.44 1.65
N ILE A 76 -9.57 -13.27 1.55
CA ILE A 76 -9.23 -12.01 2.24
C ILE A 76 -9.09 -12.24 3.75
N GLY A 77 -10.01 -12.98 4.37
CA GLY A 77 -9.97 -13.24 5.81
C GLY A 77 -8.74 -14.06 6.24
N ALA A 78 -8.38 -15.11 5.49
CA ALA A 78 -7.22 -15.93 5.78
C ALA A 78 -5.91 -15.15 5.56
N LEU A 79 -5.82 -14.43 4.44
CA LEU A 79 -4.69 -13.55 4.13
C LEU A 79 -4.51 -12.48 5.20
N TRP A 80 -5.60 -11.83 5.62
CA TRP A 80 -5.56 -10.82 6.67
C TRP A 80 -5.04 -11.39 8.00
N TRP A 81 -5.52 -12.56 8.40
CA TRP A 81 -5.07 -13.23 9.62
C TRP A 81 -3.59 -13.61 9.60
N GLU A 82 -3.08 -14.09 8.46
CA GLU A 82 -1.65 -14.40 8.29
C GLU A 82 -0.78 -13.14 8.36
N LEU A 83 -1.18 -12.08 7.66
CA LEU A 83 -0.49 -10.80 7.69
C LEU A 83 -0.50 -10.16 9.09
N TRP A 84 -1.62 -10.25 9.81
CA TRP A 84 -1.73 -9.68 11.15
C TRP A 84 -0.80 -10.36 12.16
N LYS A 85 -0.52 -11.67 12.01
CA LYS A 85 0.45 -12.37 12.87
C LYS A 85 1.87 -11.81 12.73
N MET A 86 2.20 -11.22 11.59
CA MET A 86 3.49 -10.57 11.35
C MET A 86 3.55 -9.12 11.85
N ASN A 87 2.45 -8.55 12.34
CA ASN A 87 2.36 -7.15 12.76
C ASN A 87 3.31 -6.79 13.92
N ARG A 88 3.92 -7.78 14.58
CA ARG A 88 4.93 -7.58 15.63
C ARG A 88 6.38 -7.81 15.16
N THR A 89 6.57 -8.37 13.97
CA THR A 89 7.89 -8.70 13.39
C THR A 89 8.44 -7.55 12.54
N ALA A 90 7.57 -6.66 12.07
CA ALA A 90 7.90 -5.49 11.24
C ALA A 90 8.11 -4.19 12.05
N ASN A 91 8.37 -4.30 13.36
CA ASN A 91 8.71 -3.16 14.24
C ASN A 91 10.22 -3.05 14.46
#